data_AF-A0A7C1VVQ6-F1
#
_entry.id   AF-A0A7C1VVQ6-F1
#
_cell.length_a   1.000
_cell.length_b   1.000
_cell.length_c   1.000
_cell.angle_alpha   90.00
_cell.angle_beta   90.00
_cell.angle_gamma   90.00
#
_symmetry.space_group_name_H-M   'P 1'
#
loop_
_entity.id
_entity.type
_entity.pdbx_description
1 polymer ?
#
loop_
_entity_poly.entity_id
_entity_poly.type
_entity_poly.pdbx_seq_one_letter_code
_entity_poly.pdbx_strand_id
1 'polypeptide(L)' 'ANCSGETRAKIARFIEWLTLGAGVPGCMHGGGSPDGAKLVIRAKTDVNHYVELVKRLLDVDEDVRVESKKR' A
#
# COMPACT_ATOMS: atom_id res chain seq x y z
N ALA A 1 9.57 -25.60 24.05
CA ALA A 1 9.32 -24.69 25.20
C ALA A 1 9.26 -25.52 26.47
N ASN A 2 10.10 -25.20 27.44
CA ASN A 2 10.22 -25.95 28.69
C ASN A 2 9.11 -25.53 29.68
N CYS A 3 7.86 -25.80 29.30
CA CYS A 3 6.65 -25.41 30.05
C CYS A 3 5.56 -26.48 29.94
N SER A 4 4.48 -26.34 30.72
CA SER A 4 3.37 -27.29 30.73
C SER A 4 2.64 -27.35 29.38
N GLY A 5 1.96 -28.48 29.13
CA GLY A 5 1.16 -28.66 27.91
C GLY A 5 0.09 -27.58 27.74
N GLU A 6 -0.55 -27.16 28.83
CA GLU A 6 -1.58 -26.11 28.82
C GLU A 6 -0.98 -24.75 28.42
N THR A 7 0.16 -24.36 28.99
CA THR A 7 0.84 -23.11 28.62
C THR A 7 1.21 -23.11 27.14
N ARG A 8 1.72 -24.24 26.63
CA ARG A 8 2.04 -24.39 25.20
C ARG A 8 0.79 -24.22 24.32
N ALA A 9 -0.33 -24.81 24.70
CA ALA A 9 -1.58 -24.71 23.95
C ALA A 9 -2.13 -23.27 23.93
N LYS A 10 -2.12 -22.56 25.07
CA LYS A 10 -2.56 -21.16 25.16
C LYS A 10 -1.72 -20.25 24.25
N ILE A 11 -0.40 -20.41 24.29
CA ILE A 11 0.51 -19.63 23.43
C ILE A 11 0.26 -19.92 21.95
N ALA A 12 0.11 -21.20 21.57
CA ALA A 12 -0.16 -21.57 20.19
C ALA A 12 -1.48 -20.96 19.68
N ARG A 13 -2.56 -21.03 20.48
CA ARG A 13 -3.86 -20.43 20.12
C ARG A 13 -3.81 -18.91 20.04
N PHE A 14 -3.03 -18.26 20.89
CA PHE A 14 -2.85 -16.82 20.81
C PHE A 14 -2.13 -16.41 19.52
N ILE A 15 -1.04 -17.11 19.17
CA ILE A 15 -0.31 -16.88 17.92
C ILE A 15 -1.23 -17.10 16.72
N GLU A 16 -1.99 -18.19 16.70
CA GLU A 16 -2.97 -18.48 15.64
C GLU A 16 -4.01 -17.37 15.53
N TRP A 17 -4.54 -16.86 16.65
CA TRP A 17 -5.50 -15.78 16.63
C TRP A 17 -4.96 -14.49 16.00
N LEU A 18 -3.69 -14.17 16.26
CA LEU A 18 -3.01 -13.00 15.71
C LEU A 18 -2.62 -13.18 14.22
N THR A 19 -2.31 -14.40 13.79
CA THR A 19 -1.65 -14.64 12.49
C THR A 19 -2.53 -15.30 11.45
N LEU A 20 -3.63 -15.94 11.85
CA LEU A 20 -4.57 -16.64 10.96
C LEU A 20 -6.04 -16.41 11.35
N GLY A 21 -6.30 -15.96 12.58
CA GLY A 21 -7.63 -15.65 13.08
C GLY A 21 -8.08 -14.21 12.81
N ALA A 22 -8.90 -13.66 13.69
CA ALA A 22 -9.46 -12.31 13.50
C ALA A 22 -8.42 -11.18 13.57
N GLY A 23 -7.16 -11.46 13.97
CA GLY A 23 -6.09 -10.46 13.95
C GLY A 23 -5.67 -10.02 12.54
N VAL A 24 -5.84 -10.87 11.52
CA VAL A 24 -5.32 -10.62 10.15
C VAL A 24 -6.14 -9.62 9.33
N PRO A 25 -7.49 -9.70 9.30
CA PRO A 25 -8.28 -8.84 8.40
C PRO A 25 -8.21 -7.34 8.74
N GLY A 26 -7.91 -7.00 10.00
CA GLY A 26 -7.89 -5.61 10.48
C GLY A 26 -6.84 -4.73 9.79
N CYS A 27 -5.64 -5.27 9.52
CA CYS A 27 -4.57 -4.50 8.89
C CYS A 27 -4.73 -4.32 7.37
N MET A 28 -5.42 -5.23 6.68
CA MET A 28 -5.59 -5.13 5.22
C MET A 28 -6.76 -4.25 4.79
N HIS A 29 -7.78 -4.08 5.63
CA HIS A 29 -9.00 -3.33 5.27
C HIS A 29 -9.32 -2.17 6.21
N GLY A 30 -8.59 -2.00 7.33
CA GLY A 30 -8.86 -0.94 8.31
C GLY A 30 -8.71 0.48 7.75
N GLY A 31 -7.91 0.67 6.70
CA GLY A 31 -7.74 1.95 5.99
C GLY A 31 -8.34 1.98 4.58
N GLY A 32 -9.13 0.97 4.19
CA GLY A 32 -9.54 0.73 2.81
C GLY A 32 -8.56 -0.18 2.05
N SER A 33 -8.97 -0.65 0.86
CA SER A 33 -8.14 -1.55 0.06
C SER A 33 -6.90 -0.85 -0.51
N PRO A 34 -5.82 -1.60 -0.83
CA PRO A 34 -4.66 -1.04 -1.52
C PRO A 34 -5.01 -0.31 -2.82
N ASP A 35 -6.02 -0.78 -3.55
CA ASP A 35 -6.51 -0.13 -4.76
C ASP A 35 -7.19 1.21 -4.47
N GLY A 36 -7.93 1.32 -3.36
CA GLY A 36 -8.48 2.58 -2.89
C GLY A 36 -7.38 3.59 -2.57
N ALA A 37 -6.34 3.16 -1.84
CA ALA A 37 -5.18 4.00 -1.55
C ALA A 37 -4.47 4.46 -2.85
N LYS A 38 -4.26 3.55 -3.81
CA LYS A 38 -3.67 3.86 -5.11
C LYS A 38 -4.49 4.89 -5.90
N LEU A 39 -5.81 4.80 -5.85
CA LEU A 39 -6.72 5.75 -6.50
C LEU A 39 -6.61 7.14 -5.87
N VAL A 40 -6.61 7.23 -4.54
CA VAL A 40 -6.47 8.50 -3.81
C VAL A 40 -5.12 9.16 -4.11
N ILE A 41 -4.02 8.39 -4.09
CA ILE A 41 -2.68 8.91 -4.45
C ILE A 41 -2.70 9.47 -5.87
N ARG A 42 -3.16 8.69 -6.86
CA ARG A 42 -3.22 9.15 -8.26
C ARG A 42 -4.06 10.41 -8.46
N ALA A 43 -5.13 10.58 -7.68
CA ALA A 43 -5.99 11.76 -7.76
C ALA A 43 -5.38 13.00 -7.10
N LYS A 44 -4.50 12.83 -6.10
CA LYS A 44 -3.89 13.92 -5.34
C LYS A 44 -2.48 14.29 -5.79
N THR A 45 -1.79 13.38 -6.47
CA THR A 45 -0.46 13.65 -7.02
C THR A 45 -0.55 14.60 -8.22
N ASP A 46 0.14 15.73 -8.13
CA ASP A 46 0.31 16.64 -9.26
C ASP A 46 1.43 16.13 -10.18
N VAL A 47 1.07 15.23 -11.09
CA VAL A 47 2.00 14.64 -12.06
C VAL A 47 2.56 15.70 -13.00
N ASN A 48 1.76 16.71 -13.34
CA ASN A 48 2.18 17.77 -14.27
C ASN A 48 3.29 18.61 -13.67
N HIS A 49 3.21 18.93 -12.37
CA HIS A 49 4.30 19.63 -11.69
C HIS A 49 5.65 18.89 -11.81
N TYR A 50 5.66 17.56 -11.69
CA TYR A 50 6.88 16.77 -11.88
C TYR A 50 7.37 16.76 -13.32
N VAL A 51 6.45 16.70 -14.30
CA VAL A 51 6.81 16.83 -15.72
C VAL A 51 7.49 18.17 -15.99
N GLU A 52 6.91 19.27 -15.48
CA GLU A 52 7.48 20.62 -15.64
C GLU A 52 8.82 20.79 -14.91
N LEU A 53 9.00 20.17 -13.74
CA LEU A 53 10.30 20.13 -13.07
C LEU A 53 11.38 19.47 -13.94
N VAL A 54 11.05 18.35 -14.60
CA VAL A 54 11.98 17.63 -15.47
C VAL A 54 12.26 18.41 -16.76
N LYS A 55 11.23 19.01 -17.38
CA LYS A 55 11.42 19.89 -18.55
C LYS A 55 12.39 21.03 -18.26
N ARG A 56 12.24 21.69 -17.10
CA ARG A 56 13.16 22.74 -16.64
C ARG A 56 14.58 22.24 -16.40
N LEU A 57 14.72 21.02 -15.85
CA LEU A 57 16.04 20.43 -15.60
C LEU A 57 16.78 20.11 -16.90
N LEU A 58 16.04 19.71 -17.94
CA LEU A 58 16.59 19.27 -19.22
C LEU A 58 16.61 20.35 -20.30
N ASP A 59 16.16 21.57 -19.98
CA ASP A 59 16.02 22.70 -20.93
C ASP A 59 15.17 22.32 -22.16
N VAL A 60 14.07 21.61 -21.92
CA VAL A 60 13.12 21.19 -22.97
C VAL A 60 11.91 22.11 -22.96
N ASP A 61 11.73 22.89 -24.04
CA ASP A 61 10.62 23.84 -24.21
C ASP A 61 9.45 23.25 -25.05
N GLU A 62 9.62 22.03 -25.56
CA GLU A 62 8.58 21.34 -26.34
C GLU A 62 7.47 20.77 -25.45
N ASP A 63 6.21 20.93 -25.88
CA ASP A 63 5.04 20.32 -25.22
C ASP A 63 4.95 18.83 -25.54
N VAL A 64 5.68 18.01 -24.79
CA VAL A 64 5.64 16.54 -24.92
C VAL A 64 4.35 16.00 -24.31
N ARG A 65 3.37 15.66 -25.16
CA ARG A 65 2.12 15.01 -24.74
C ARG A 65 2.28 13.49 -24.72
N VAL A 66 2.16 12.91 -23.54
CA VAL A 66 2.13 11.45 -23.37
C VAL A 66 0.74 10.95 -23.73
N GLU A 67 0.63 10.07 -24.72
CA GLU A 67 -0.64 9.44 -25.05
C GLU A 67 -1.20 8.64 -23.86
N SER A 68 -2.50 8.81 -23.60
CA SER A 68 -3.16 8.05 -22.54
C SER A 68 -3.25 6.58 -22.96
N LYS A 69 -2.66 5.69 -22.17
CA LYS A 69 -2.81 4.25 -22.37
C LYS A 69 -4.30 3.91 -22.25
N LYS A 70 -4.92 3.46 -23.35
CA LYS A 70 -6.28 2.89 -23.32
C LYS A 70 -6.25 1.71 -22.33
N ARG A 71 -7.09 1.81 -21.29
CA ARG A 71 -7.34 0.74 -20.32
C ARG A 71 -8.34 -0.26 -20.88
#